data_AF-A0A9E4UDW0-F1
#
_entry.id   AF-A0A9E4UDW0-F1
#
_cell.length_a   1.000
_cell.length_b   1.000
_cell.length_c   1.000
_cell.angle_alpha   90.00
_cell.angle_beta   90.00
_cell.angle_gamma   90.00
#
_symmetry.space_group_name_H-M   'P 1'
#
loop_
_entity.id
_entity.type
_entity.pdbx_description
1 polymer ?
#
loop_
_entity_poly.entity_id
_entity_poly.type
_entity_poly.pdbx_seq_one_letter_code
_entity_poly.pdbx_strand_id
1 'polypeptide(L)'
;MDDIFKSVVVEAVGISVNHPLAAVLSGRGEVMQLTQRSHDAVLKPEPPGGLSHGERAALACRMAWLNDEEILARHYEAMIPERVELQAMADPAFNGADDKRIKAMLRHTDLVTVNPKQATEGDVSALKSAGILESDIVRLSELIAFVSYQVRVIKGLRLMVETV
;
A
#
# COMPACT_ATOMS: atom_id res chain seq x y z
N MET A 1 -0.29 8.29 -24.53
CA MET A 1 0.69 8.72 -23.51
C MET A 1 -0.12 8.86 -22.24
N ASP A 2 0.14 8.01 -21.25
CA ASP A 2 -0.66 7.99 -20.03
C ASP A 2 -0.55 9.32 -19.30
N ASP A 3 -1.70 9.86 -18.89
CA ASP A 3 -1.81 11.13 -18.18
C ASP A 3 -1.27 10.95 -16.76
N ILE A 4 -0.04 11.37 -16.51
CA ILE A 4 0.62 11.21 -15.20
C ILE A 4 -0.13 11.92 -14.07
N PHE A 5 -0.97 12.91 -14.39
CA PHE A 5 -1.78 13.64 -13.40
C PHE A 5 -2.99 12.85 -12.91
N LYS A 6 -3.30 11.71 -13.55
CA LYS A 6 -4.28 10.72 -13.08
C LYS A 6 -3.63 9.54 -12.35
N SER A 7 -2.33 9.60 -12.09
CA SER A 7 -1.67 8.57 -11.28
C SER A 7 -2.04 8.75 -9.81
N VAL A 8 -2.14 7.63 -9.08
CA VAL A 8 -2.55 7.63 -7.67
C VAL A 8 -1.68 8.55 -6.82
N VAL A 9 -0.37 8.59 -7.09
CA VAL A 9 0.57 9.46 -6.37
C VAL A 9 0.26 10.93 -6.62
N VAL A 10 0.05 11.34 -7.88
CA VAL A 10 -0.16 12.75 -8.23
C VAL A 10 -1.52 13.24 -7.72
N GLU A 11 -2.55 12.41 -7.84
CA GLU A 11 -3.87 12.69 -7.27
C GLU A 11 -3.81 12.80 -5.74
N ALA A 12 -3.08 11.89 -5.07
CA ALA A 12 -2.93 11.93 -3.61
C ALA A 12 -2.19 13.18 -3.10
N VAL A 13 -1.31 13.77 -3.90
CA VAL A 13 -0.63 15.03 -3.56
C VAL A 13 -1.51 16.24 -3.89
N GLY A 14 -2.47 16.12 -4.81
CA GLY A 14 -3.35 17.22 -5.24
C GLY A 14 -2.71 18.13 -6.30
N ILE A 15 -1.70 17.64 -7.03
CA ILE A 15 -1.05 18.44 -8.08
C ILE A 15 -1.82 18.32 -9.39
N SER A 16 -2.35 19.44 -9.87
CA SER A 16 -2.99 19.52 -11.19
C SER A 16 -2.00 19.88 -12.30
N VAL A 17 -2.41 19.75 -13.56
CA VAL A 17 -1.63 20.16 -14.74
C VAL A 17 -1.24 21.65 -14.73
N ASN A 18 -2.00 22.48 -14.01
CA ASN A 18 -1.75 23.93 -13.90
C ASN A 18 -0.89 24.31 -12.68
N HIS A 19 -0.43 23.34 -11.90
CA HIS A 19 0.36 23.59 -10.70
C HIS A 19 1.80 24.02 -11.05
N PRO A 20 2.45 24.90 -10.27
CA PRO A 20 3.85 25.30 -10.50
C PRO A 20 4.84 24.13 -10.64
N LEU A 21 4.61 23.04 -9.91
CA LEU A 21 5.43 21.82 -9.98
C LEU A 21 5.10 20.87 -11.15
N ALA A 22 4.08 21.17 -11.97
CA ALA A 22 3.66 20.29 -13.07
C ALA A 22 4.78 20.04 -14.09
N ALA A 23 5.59 21.06 -14.40
CA ALA A 23 6.74 20.93 -15.30
C ALA A 23 7.82 20.01 -14.72
N VAL A 24 8.08 20.10 -13.41
CA VAL A 24 9.07 19.25 -12.71
C VAL A 24 8.61 17.80 -12.72
N LEU A 25 7.34 17.55 -12.41
CA LEU A 25 6.76 16.20 -12.46
C LEU A 25 6.76 15.63 -13.89
N SER A 26 6.47 16.45 -14.89
CA SER A 26 6.51 16.04 -16.30
C SER A 26 7.91 15.59 -16.72
N GLY A 27 8.96 16.26 -16.23
CA GLY A 27 10.35 15.82 -16.40
C GLY A 27 10.69 14.48 -15.72
N ARG A 28 9.82 13.99 -14.83
CA ARG A 28 9.90 12.68 -14.16
C ARG A 28 8.76 11.74 -14.56
N GLY A 29 8.11 12.00 -15.71
CA GLY A 29 6.91 11.27 -16.14
C GLY A 29 7.09 9.75 -16.19
N GLU A 30 8.25 9.26 -16.63
CA GLU A 30 8.55 7.82 -16.64
C GLU A 30 8.52 7.19 -15.23
N VAL A 31 9.04 7.90 -14.22
CA VAL A 31 9.02 7.43 -12.82
C VAL A 31 7.59 7.36 -12.30
N MET A 32 6.74 8.33 -12.64
CA MET A 32 5.33 8.32 -12.25
C MET A 32 4.58 7.16 -12.94
N GLN A 33 4.86 6.92 -14.22
CA GLN A 33 4.28 5.78 -14.95
C GLN A 33 4.74 4.44 -14.40
N LEU A 34 6.03 4.26 -14.09
CA LEU A 34 6.54 3.04 -13.46
C LEU A 34 5.95 2.84 -12.06
N THR A 35 5.74 3.92 -11.31
CA THR A 35 5.07 3.87 -10.00
C THR A 35 3.63 3.39 -10.14
N GLN A 36 2.89 3.89 -11.13
CA GLN A 36 1.52 3.45 -11.41
C GLN A 36 1.48 1.97 -11.85
N ARG A 37 2.40 1.54 -12.71
CA ARG A 37 2.49 0.12 -13.11
C ARG A 37 2.84 -0.78 -11.93
N SER A 38 3.71 -0.32 -11.03
CA SER A 38 4.06 -1.05 -9.81
C SER A 38 2.87 -1.15 -8.86
N HIS A 39 2.10 -0.08 -8.70
CA HIS A 39 0.82 -0.09 -7.99
C HIS A 39 -0.10 -1.18 -8.55
N ASP A 40 -0.30 -1.20 -9.86
CA ASP A 40 -1.22 -2.16 -10.47
C ASP A 40 -0.70 -3.60 -10.33
N ALA A 41 0.61 -3.82 -10.49
CA ALA A 41 1.23 -5.13 -10.38
C ALA A 41 1.17 -5.72 -8.97
N VAL A 42 1.36 -4.91 -7.92
CA VAL A 42 1.34 -5.41 -6.53
C VAL A 42 -0.08 -5.56 -5.97
N LEU A 43 -1.04 -4.75 -6.43
CA LEU A 43 -2.45 -4.81 -5.97
C LEU A 43 -3.28 -5.82 -6.77
N LYS A 44 -3.04 -5.93 -8.08
CA LYS A 44 -3.81 -6.78 -9.01
C LYS A 44 -2.91 -7.71 -9.83
N PRO A 45 -2.03 -8.51 -9.21
CA PRO A 45 -1.25 -9.50 -9.96
C PRO A 45 -2.17 -10.59 -10.53
N GLU A 46 -1.78 -11.11 -11.69
CA GLU A 46 -2.41 -12.26 -12.34
C GLU A 46 -1.34 -13.35 -12.58
N PRO A 47 -1.42 -14.52 -11.90
CA PRO A 47 -2.41 -14.90 -10.90
C PRO A 47 -2.22 -14.19 -9.53
N PRO A 48 -3.29 -14.05 -8.70
CA PRO A 48 -3.22 -13.34 -7.42
C PRO A 48 -2.31 -13.99 -6.37
N GLY A 49 -2.06 -15.30 -6.48
CA GLY A 49 -1.40 -16.10 -5.44
C GLY A 49 -2.33 -16.35 -4.25
N GLY A 50 -1.75 -16.59 -3.06
CA GLY A 50 -2.52 -16.83 -1.83
C GLY A 50 -3.01 -15.56 -1.11
N LEU A 51 -2.76 -14.38 -1.68
CA LEU A 51 -3.35 -13.10 -1.26
C LEU A 51 -4.27 -12.61 -2.37
N SER A 52 -5.58 -12.61 -2.08
CA SER A 52 -6.59 -12.07 -2.99
C SER A 52 -6.40 -10.57 -3.22
N HIS A 53 -6.94 -10.04 -4.32
CA HIS A 53 -6.90 -8.60 -4.59
C HIS A 53 -7.59 -7.79 -3.49
N GLY A 54 -8.66 -8.34 -2.88
CA GLY A 54 -9.36 -7.70 -1.76
C GLY A 54 -8.51 -7.62 -0.49
N GLU A 55 -7.75 -8.67 -0.16
CA GLU A 55 -6.81 -8.63 0.97
C GLU A 55 -5.68 -7.63 0.72
N ARG A 56 -5.16 -7.56 -0.51
CA ARG A 56 -4.12 -6.59 -0.88
C ARG A 56 -4.62 -5.16 -0.72
N ALA A 57 -5.84 -4.87 -1.20
CA ALA A 57 -6.47 -3.55 -1.03
C ALA A 57 -6.69 -3.22 0.45
N ALA A 58 -7.20 -4.16 1.25
CA ALA A 58 -7.42 -3.96 2.67
C ALA A 58 -6.12 -3.70 3.45
N LEU A 59 -5.08 -4.48 3.20
CA LEU A 59 -3.75 -4.27 3.81
C LEU A 59 -3.13 -2.94 3.35
N ALA A 60 -3.27 -2.57 2.08
CA ALA A 60 -2.79 -1.28 1.58
C ALA A 60 -3.52 -0.09 2.24
N CYS A 61 -4.84 -0.19 2.41
CA CYS A 61 -5.64 0.78 3.14
C CYS A 61 -5.18 0.91 4.59
N ARG A 62 -5.02 -0.22 5.29
CA ARG A 62 -4.50 -0.28 6.67
C ARG A 62 -3.15 0.42 6.81
N MET A 63 -2.23 0.14 5.89
CA MET A 63 -0.90 0.75 5.89
C MET A 63 -0.94 2.27 5.65
N ALA A 64 -1.83 2.73 4.77
CA ALA A 64 -2.02 4.16 4.54
C ALA A 64 -2.58 4.86 5.79
N TRP A 65 -3.55 4.25 6.49
CA TRP A 65 -4.04 4.76 7.77
C TRP A 65 -2.96 4.80 8.85
N LEU A 66 -2.14 3.74 8.98
CA LEU A 66 -1.01 3.70 9.92
C LEU A 66 0.06 4.76 9.65
N ASN A 67 0.06 5.36 8.45
CA ASN A 67 0.98 6.42 8.07
C ASN A 67 0.32 7.80 8.01
N ASP A 68 -0.91 7.96 8.50
CA ASP A 68 -1.67 9.21 8.44
C ASP A 68 -1.86 9.73 6.99
N GLU A 69 -1.99 8.83 6.01
CA GLU A 69 -2.18 9.16 4.60
C GLU A 69 -3.63 8.97 4.15
N GLU A 70 -4.52 9.88 4.58
CA GLU A 70 -5.97 9.77 4.38
C GLU A 70 -6.38 9.61 2.91
N ILE A 71 -5.86 10.45 2.00
CA ILE A 71 -6.25 10.38 0.58
C ILE A 71 -5.88 9.02 -0.03
N LEU A 72 -4.69 8.50 0.32
CA LEU A 72 -4.25 7.19 -0.14
C LEU A 72 -5.07 6.05 0.50
N ALA A 73 -5.45 6.20 1.76
CA ALA A 73 -6.30 5.25 2.46
C ALA A 73 -7.68 5.15 1.80
N ARG A 74 -8.30 6.30 1.46
CA ARG A 74 -9.59 6.34 0.72
C ARG A 74 -9.49 5.72 -0.67
N HIS A 75 -8.38 5.93 -1.38
CA HIS A 75 -8.12 5.28 -2.66
C HIS A 75 -8.12 3.75 -2.52
N TYR A 76 -7.40 3.22 -1.53
CA TYR A 76 -7.37 1.77 -1.31
C TYR A 76 -8.67 1.21 -0.75
N GLU A 77 -9.37 1.95 0.10
CA GLU A 77 -10.70 1.60 0.61
C GLU A 77 -11.71 1.39 -0.53
N ALA A 78 -11.69 2.27 -1.54
CA ALA A 78 -12.54 2.14 -2.73
C ALA A 78 -12.23 0.90 -3.59
N MET A 79 -11.07 0.26 -3.39
CA MET A 79 -10.69 -0.98 -4.08
C MET A 79 -11.14 -2.24 -3.32
N ILE A 80 -11.61 -2.11 -2.07
CA ILE A 80 -12.04 -3.25 -1.26
C ILE A 80 -13.46 -3.67 -1.72
N PRO A 81 -13.68 -4.95 -2.11
CA PRO A 81 -15.02 -5.42 -2.46
C PRO A 81 -15.93 -5.41 -1.22
N GLU A 82 -17.24 -5.25 -1.41
CA GLU A 82 -18.24 -5.24 -0.33
C GLU A 82 -18.30 -6.59 0.43
N ARG A 83 -17.42 -6.77 1.42
CA ARG A 83 -17.22 -7.99 2.21
C ARG A 83 -16.66 -7.63 3.58
N VAL A 84 -17.53 -7.69 4.60
CA VAL A 84 -17.28 -7.17 5.95
C VAL A 84 -15.92 -7.59 6.52
N GLU A 85 -15.47 -8.81 6.25
CA GLU A 85 -14.19 -9.32 6.74
C GLU A 85 -12.99 -8.55 6.14
N LEU A 86 -13.06 -8.17 4.87
CA LEU A 86 -12.02 -7.39 4.20
C LEU A 86 -12.07 -5.91 4.60
N GLN A 87 -13.25 -5.33 4.79
CA GLN A 87 -13.35 -3.99 5.38
C GLN A 87 -12.76 -3.95 6.79
N ALA A 88 -13.02 -4.98 7.61
CA ALA A 88 -12.45 -5.09 8.95
C ALA A 88 -10.91 -5.14 8.92
N MET A 89 -10.31 -5.86 7.96
CA MET A 89 -8.85 -5.90 7.80
C MET A 89 -8.22 -4.52 7.55
N ALA A 90 -8.96 -3.60 6.91
CA ALA A 90 -8.48 -2.25 6.61
C ALA A 90 -8.39 -1.34 7.85
N ASP A 91 -9.16 -1.62 8.91
CA ASP A 91 -9.15 -0.87 10.16
C ASP A 91 -7.95 -1.29 11.03
N PRO A 92 -6.98 -0.40 11.32
CA PRO A 92 -5.84 -0.70 12.20
C PRO A 92 -6.22 -1.23 13.59
N ALA A 93 -7.42 -0.93 14.10
CA ALA A 93 -7.89 -1.44 15.40
C ALA A 93 -8.31 -2.93 15.36
N PHE A 94 -8.64 -3.47 14.19
CA PHE A 94 -8.98 -4.88 14.04
C PHE A 94 -7.73 -5.76 14.12
N ASN A 95 -7.81 -6.84 14.90
CA ASN A 95 -6.69 -7.74 15.20
C ASN A 95 -6.80 -9.13 14.53
N GLY A 96 -7.75 -9.32 13.60
CA GLY A 96 -7.98 -10.60 12.93
C GLY A 96 -8.94 -11.55 13.65
N ALA A 97 -9.48 -11.18 14.82
CA ALA A 97 -10.38 -12.00 15.63
C ALA A 97 -9.83 -13.43 15.85
N ASP A 98 -10.58 -14.47 15.48
CA ASP A 98 -10.19 -15.88 15.67
C ASP A 98 -9.46 -16.49 14.46
N ASP A 99 -9.31 -15.75 13.36
CA ASP A 99 -8.59 -16.22 12.17
C ASP A 99 -7.07 -16.06 12.36
N LYS A 100 -6.39 -17.20 12.51
CA LYS A 100 -4.93 -17.24 12.71
C LYS A 100 -4.15 -16.69 11.52
N ARG A 101 -4.61 -16.91 10.29
CA ARG A 101 -3.94 -16.44 9.07
C ARG A 101 -4.06 -14.93 8.98
N ILE A 102 -5.27 -14.39 9.15
CA ILE A 102 -5.50 -12.94 9.13
C ILE A 102 -4.70 -12.27 10.25
N LYS A 103 -4.78 -12.78 11.48
CA LYS A 103 -4.02 -12.24 12.62
C LYS A 103 -2.51 -12.19 12.36
N ALA A 104 -1.94 -13.23 11.77
CA ALA A 104 -0.52 -13.25 11.43
C ALA A 104 -0.17 -12.22 10.34
N MET A 105 -0.98 -12.11 9.28
CA MET A 105 -0.79 -11.11 8.22
C MET A 105 -0.87 -9.69 8.76
N LEU A 106 -1.90 -9.36 9.56
CA LEU A 106 -2.09 -8.02 10.12
C LEU A 106 -0.94 -7.65 11.04
N ARG A 107 -0.54 -8.53 11.96
CA ARG A 107 0.61 -8.31 12.87
C ARG A 107 1.89 -8.03 12.10
N HIS A 108 2.18 -8.82 11.05
CA HIS A 108 3.38 -8.63 10.25
C HIS A 108 3.33 -7.32 9.44
N THR A 109 2.18 -7.03 8.82
CA THR A 109 1.95 -5.79 8.07
C THR A 109 2.19 -4.59 8.96
N ASP A 110 1.55 -4.52 10.12
CA ASP A 110 1.69 -3.40 11.06
C ASP A 110 3.12 -3.23 11.55
N LEU A 111 3.78 -4.33 11.91
CA LEU A 111 5.16 -4.32 12.37
C LEU A 111 6.10 -3.75 11.32
N VAL A 112 6.02 -4.25 10.09
CA VAL A 112 6.94 -3.83 9.02
C VAL A 112 6.61 -2.42 8.52
N THR A 113 5.34 -2.01 8.56
CA THR A 113 4.92 -0.66 8.18
C THR A 113 5.38 0.39 9.20
N VAL A 114 5.21 0.14 10.50
CA VAL A 114 5.45 1.15 11.55
C VAL A 114 6.85 1.03 12.15
N ASN A 115 7.34 -0.20 12.36
CA ASN A 115 8.60 -0.47 13.04
C ASN A 115 9.46 -1.52 12.29
N PRO A 116 9.82 -1.31 11.01
CA PRO A 116 10.51 -2.33 10.19
C PRO A 116 11.83 -2.82 10.79
N LYS A 117 12.53 -1.99 11.58
CA LYS A 117 13.78 -2.35 12.26
C LYS A 117 13.60 -3.41 13.36
N GLN A 118 12.38 -3.59 13.85
CA GLN A 118 12.04 -4.59 14.86
C GLN A 118 11.59 -5.92 14.25
N ALA A 119 11.42 -6.01 12.93
CA ALA A 119 11.07 -7.25 12.27
C ALA A 119 12.21 -8.27 12.40
N THR A 120 11.85 -9.49 12.78
CA THR A 120 12.80 -10.59 13.01
C THR A 120 12.45 -11.82 12.17
N GLU A 121 13.35 -12.81 12.15
CA GLU A 121 13.04 -14.12 11.57
C GLU A 121 11.83 -14.79 12.26
N GLY A 122 11.65 -14.57 13.56
CA GLY A 122 10.49 -15.07 14.31
C GLY A 122 9.15 -14.56 13.75
N ASP A 123 9.13 -13.36 13.17
CA ASP A 123 7.92 -12.82 12.54
C ASP A 123 7.59 -13.49 11.22
N VAL A 124 8.61 -13.87 10.45
CA VAL A 124 8.45 -14.68 9.24
C VAL A 124 8.02 -16.10 9.59
N SER A 125 8.63 -16.72 10.61
CA SER A 125 8.23 -18.06 11.06
C SER A 125 6.78 -18.09 11.55
N ALA A 126 6.30 -17.03 12.21
CA ALA A 126 4.90 -16.94 12.63
C ALA A 126 3.92 -16.93 11.44
N LEU A 127 4.26 -16.31 10.30
CA LEU A 127 3.45 -16.37 9.08
C LEU A 127 3.39 -17.81 8.54
N LYS A 128 4.53 -18.51 8.50
CA LYS A 128 4.59 -19.92 8.07
C LYS A 128 3.76 -20.82 8.99
N SER A 129 3.87 -20.64 10.30
CA SER A 129 3.06 -21.39 11.28
C SER A 129 1.55 -21.11 11.18
N ALA A 130 1.16 -19.97 10.61
CA ALA A 130 -0.23 -19.64 10.30
C ALA A 130 -0.70 -20.20 8.94
N GLY A 131 0.14 -20.99 8.25
CA GLY A 131 -0.19 -21.64 6.98
C GLY A 131 0.05 -20.78 5.73
N ILE A 132 0.75 -19.65 5.87
CA ILE A 132 1.07 -18.78 4.73
C ILE A 132 2.29 -19.34 4.00
N LEU A 133 2.17 -19.56 2.69
CA LEU A 133 3.25 -20.09 1.86
C LEU A 133 4.39 -19.07 1.71
N GLU A 134 5.61 -19.53 1.54
CA GLU A 134 6.79 -18.65 1.40
C GLU A 134 6.63 -17.67 0.23
N SER A 135 6.11 -18.14 -0.90
CA SER A 135 5.83 -17.30 -2.07
C SER A 135 4.79 -16.22 -1.79
N ASP A 136 3.92 -16.40 -0.81
CA ASP A 136 2.90 -15.43 -0.40
C ASP A 136 3.42 -14.49 0.69
N ILE A 137 4.37 -14.94 1.52
CA ILE A 137 5.14 -14.06 2.41
C ILE A 137 5.96 -13.05 1.59
N VAL A 138 6.57 -13.49 0.49
CA VAL A 138 7.27 -12.60 -0.45
C VAL A 138 6.30 -11.57 -1.04
N ARG A 139 5.13 -12.00 -1.53
CA ARG A 139 4.09 -11.09 -2.07
C ARG A 139 3.58 -10.08 -1.05
N LEU A 140 3.43 -10.50 0.22
CA LEU A 140 3.08 -9.60 1.31
C LEU A 140 4.18 -8.56 1.53
N SER A 141 5.44 -8.98 1.53
CA SER A 141 6.60 -8.10 1.69
C SER A 141 6.72 -7.09 0.53
N GLU A 142 6.47 -7.52 -0.70
CA GLU A 142 6.42 -6.67 -1.89
C GLU A 142 5.34 -5.58 -1.77
N LEU A 143 4.14 -5.96 -1.32
CA LEU A 143 3.04 -5.03 -1.08
C LEU A 143 3.43 -3.99 -0.01
N ILE A 144 3.97 -4.44 1.13
CA ILE A 144 4.39 -3.54 2.22
C ILE A 144 5.48 -2.58 1.75
N ALA A 145 6.49 -3.09 1.02
CA ALA A 145 7.57 -2.29 0.49
C ALA A 145 7.06 -1.22 -0.49
N PHE A 146 6.14 -1.59 -1.39
CA PHE A 146 5.56 -0.67 -2.36
C PHE A 146 4.75 0.43 -1.67
N VAL A 147 3.82 0.09 -0.78
CA VAL A 147 2.97 1.09 -0.10
C VAL A 147 3.82 2.01 0.77
N SER A 148 4.83 1.49 1.47
CA SER A 148 5.78 2.29 2.24
C SER A 148 6.58 3.27 1.37
N TYR A 149 6.98 2.85 0.16
CA TYR A 149 7.60 3.72 -0.83
C TYR A 149 6.62 4.81 -1.30
N GLN A 150 5.40 4.42 -1.65
CA GLN A 150 4.38 5.33 -2.17
C GLN A 150 4.03 6.43 -1.18
N VAL A 151 3.82 6.09 0.09
CA VAL A 151 3.63 7.04 1.20
C VAL A 151 4.78 8.04 1.27
N ARG A 152 6.03 7.57 1.22
CA ARG A 152 7.22 8.44 1.28
C ARG A 152 7.31 9.39 0.09
N VAL A 153 6.96 8.93 -1.11
CA VAL A 153 6.92 9.79 -2.30
C VAL A 153 5.85 10.87 -2.16
N ILE A 154 4.63 10.49 -1.73
CA ILE A 154 3.52 11.44 -1.53
C ILE A 154 3.90 12.50 -0.50
N LYS A 155 4.40 12.10 0.68
CA LYS A 155 4.85 13.03 1.73
C LYS A 155 5.96 13.95 1.22
N GLY A 156 6.96 13.40 0.53
CA GLY A 156 8.06 14.18 -0.04
C GLY A 156 7.59 15.22 -1.06
N LEU A 157 6.65 14.86 -1.94
CA LEU A 157 6.09 15.78 -2.91
C LEU A 157 5.24 16.87 -2.26
N ARG A 158 4.43 16.55 -1.23
CA ARG A 158 3.66 17.57 -0.48
C ARG A 158 4.56 18.60 0.19
N LEU A 159 5.70 18.18 0.76
CA LEU A 159 6.68 19.12 1.32
C LEU A 159 7.23 20.10 0.27
N MET A 160 7.40 19.65 -0.99
CA MET A 160 7.80 20.52 -2.09
C MET A 160 6.67 21.47 -2.52
N VAL A 161 5.41 21.05 -2.44
CA VAL A 161 4.25 21.91 -2.71
C VAL A 161 4.15 23.03 -1.69
N GLU A 162 4.34 22.73 -0.39
CA GLU A 162 4.29 23.74 0.68
C GLU A 162 5.37 24.81 0.58
N THR A 163 6.45 24.56 -0.18
CA THR A 163 7.55 25.50 -0.36
C THR A 163 7.43 26.41 -1.57
N VAL A 164 6.41 26.23 -2.43
CA VAL A 164 6.22 26.96 -3.69
C VAL A 164 4.91 27.74 -3.68
#